data_AF-A0A972E7P5-F1
#
_entry.id   AF-A0A972E7P5-F1
#
_cell.length_a   1.000
_cell.length_b   1.000
_cell.length_c   1.000
_cell.angle_alpha   90.00
_cell.angle_beta   90.00
_cell.angle_gamma   90.00
#
_symmetry.space_group_name_H-M   'P 1'
#
loop_
_entity.id
_entity.type
_entity.pdbx_description
1 polymer ?
#
loop_
_entity_poly.entity_id
_entity_poly.type
_entity_poly.pdbx_seq_one_letter_code
_entity_poly.pdbx_strand_id
1 'polypeptide(L)'
;MKQNVGVLLPVSALPGKHGIGDFSRCAYAFVDWLKISNYHYWQILPLNPLGPGDSPYVSVCSEAIDIRYIDLDYLVKIKLLDSVPTYKPNSQSIDYNGVQRFKEKYLKKAFSRLKNKPYGYQKFKNENPWVERYSRFLILQKLNKFKPWNEWTIFEINNKQNIEFNFHIWCQFIAAKLWKKIFNFANKNNVQIIADCPFYVGFDSVDCYFNKEVFELDENNYPSLVSGCPPDAFSDTGQLWGTPVYNFEKMKNNNYDFLINRIYFLANKCNILRLDHFRAFDTYCVIPASDKNALRGQWLVGPREHFFDRLFSLYPNIKLIAEDLGILFESVHELRDAYHLPGMRVIQFNIFDTEPSNQHFVLYPGTHDNQTLFGWLKSLDEQTINRLKEKLNFPNDLYSALFDFIWNANSFITIFPLQDLLKLDNRARINTPGTVGKPNWCFKLRDMSWQKKIKCGYNKI
;
A
#
# COMPACT_ATOMS: atom_id res chain seq x y z
N MET A 1 -5.65 -24.24 16.55
CA MET A 1 -5.58 -22.81 16.20
C MET A 1 -4.85 -22.67 14.89
N LYS A 2 -5.36 -21.88 13.94
CA LYS A 2 -4.72 -21.64 12.63
C LYS A 2 -3.40 -20.90 12.85
N GLN A 3 -2.27 -21.47 12.41
CA GLN A 3 -0.94 -20.93 12.71
C GLN A 3 -0.54 -19.76 11.80
N ASN A 4 -1.12 -19.64 10.60
CA ASN A 4 -0.79 -18.60 9.63
C ASN A 4 -1.98 -17.69 9.34
N VAL A 5 -2.39 -16.90 10.34
CA VAL A 5 -3.51 -15.96 10.22
C VAL A 5 -3.08 -14.54 10.57
N GLY A 6 -3.62 -13.56 9.86
CA GLY A 6 -3.31 -12.15 10.08
C GLY A 6 -4.47 -11.22 9.78
N VAL A 7 -4.18 -9.92 9.94
CA VAL A 7 -5.17 -8.86 9.79
C VAL A 7 -4.68 -7.82 8.80
N LEU A 8 -5.54 -7.47 7.84
CA LEU A 8 -5.38 -6.32 6.97
C LEU A 8 -5.97 -5.09 7.66
N LEU A 9 -5.12 -4.10 7.94
CA LEU A 9 -5.54 -2.78 8.38
C LEU A 9 -4.50 -1.74 7.94
N PRO A 10 -4.87 -0.76 7.10
CA PRO A 10 -3.98 0.35 6.77
C PRO A 10 -3.56 1.10 8.04
N VAL A 11 -2.30 1.56 8.13
CA VAL A 11 -1.85 2.38 9.26
C VAL A 11 -2.71 3.63 9.41
N SER A 12 -3.13 4.25 8.30
CA SER A 12 -4.00 5.43 8.27
C SER A 12 -5.37 5.18 8.92
N ALA A 13 -5.85 3.94 8.88
CA ALA A 13 -7.14 3.53 9.44
C ALA A 13 -7.10 3.28 10.95
N LEU A 14 -5.92 3.26 11.58
CA LEU A 14 -5.82 3.22 13.04
C LEU A 14 -6.43 4.48 13.69
N PRO A 15 -6.90 4.40 14.95
CA PRO A 15 -7.23 5.60 15.70
C PRO A 15 -5.98 6.47 15.89
N GLY A 16 -6.18 7.79 15.89
CA GLY A 16 -5.06 8.71 16.06
C GLY A 16 -5.54 10.09 16.49
N LYS A 17 -4.77 10.72 17.39
CA LYS A 17 -5.12 12.00 18.03
C LYS A 17 -5.14 13.17 17.05
N HIS A 18 -4.49 13.02 15.90
CA HIS A 18 -4.23 14.09 14.93
C HIS A 18 -4.92 13.83 13.59
N GLY A 19 -6.07 13.15 13.61
CA GLY A 19 -6.98 13.04 12.47
C GLY A 19 -6.75 11.83 11.58
N ILE A 20 -5.57 11.20 11.66
CA ILE A 20 -5.18 9.99 10.93
C ILE A 20 -4.51 9.00 11.90
N GLY A 21 -4.58 7.71 11.60
CA GLY A 21 -3.71 6.72 12.23
C GLY A 21 -2.24 6.98 11.87
N ASP A 22 -1.34 6.83 12.82
CA ASP A 22 0.07 7.20 12.71
C ASP A 22 0.96 6.28 13.54
N PHE A 23 2.26 6.54 13.55
CA PHE A 23 3.25 5.73 14.29
C PHE A 23 3.25 5.97 15.81
N SER A 24 2.10 6.35 16.37
CA SER A 24 1.89 6.57 17.80
C SER A 24 1.59 5.27 18.55
N ARG A 25 1.27 5.39 19.84
CA ARG A 25 0.88 4.30 20.73
C ARG A 25 -0.23 3.39 20.18
N CYS A 26 -1.11 3.89 19.29
CA CYS A 26 -2.17 3.07 18.71
C CYS A 26 -1.63 1.96 17.80
N ALA A 27 -0.54 2.21 17.07
CA ALA A 27 0.12 1.18 16.26
C ALA A 27 0.75 0.08 17.14
N TYR A 28 1.39 0.46 18.25
CA TYR A 28 1.92 -0.49 19.24
C TYR A 28 0.78 -1.31 19.89
N ALA A 29 -0.30 -0.65 20.29
CA ALA A 29 -1.47 -1.31 20.86
C ALA A 29 -2.17 -2.26 19.87
N PHE A 30 -2.11 -1.95 18.57
CA PHE A 30 -2.59 -2.86 17.52
C PHE A 30 -1.73 -4.11 17.43
N VAL A 31 -0.40 -3.97 17.42
CA VAL A 31 0.54 -5.10 17.46
C VAL A 31 0.35 -5.95 18.72
N ASP A 32 0.19 -5.32 19.89
CA ASP A 32 -0.08 -6.04 21.14
C ASP A 32 -1.39 -6.84 21.06
N TRP A 33 -2.43 -6.26 20.45
CA TRP A 33 -3.70 -6.95 20.24
C TRP A 33 -3.56 -8.12 19.25
N LEU A 34 -2.80 -7.97 18.16
CA LEU A 34 -2.52 -9.07 17.23
C LEU A 34 -1.85 -10.24 17.97
N LYS A 35 -0.81 -9.94 18.76
CA LYS A 35 -0.12 -10.95 19.58
C LYS A 35 -1.06 -11.64 20.57
N ILE A 36 -1.80 -10.87 21.38
CA ILE A 36 -2.72 -11.43 22.38
C ILE A 36 -3.79 -12.28 21.69
N SER A 37 -4.26 -11.84 20.52
CA SER A 37 -5.31 -12.53 19.75
C SER A 37 -4.78 -13.65 18.86
N ASN A 38 -3.50 -14.00 18.94
CA ASN A 38 -2.84 -15.03 18.13
C ASN A 38 -2.96 -14.82 16.61
N TYR A 39 -2.90 -13.55 16.17
CA TYR A 39 -2.66 -13.17 14.78
C TYR A 39 -1.17 -12.91 14.59
N HIS A 40 -0.58 -13.52 13.58
CA HIS A 40 0.85 -13.51 13.32
C HIS A 40 1.27 -12.57 12.20
N TYR A 41 0.31 -12.00 11.45
CA TYR A 41 0.59 -11.04 10.39
C TYR A 41 -0.22 -9.76 10.53
N TRP A 42 0.45 -8.63 10.29
CA TRP A 42 -0.19 -7.35 10.02
C TRP A 42 0.08 -6.97 8.56
N GLN A 43 -0.96 -7.01 7.73
CA GLN A 43 -0.88 -6.48 6.38
C GLN A 43 -1.25 -5.00 6.38
N ILE A 44 -0.35 -4.19 5.83
CA ILE A 44 -0.53 -2.75 5.63
C ILE A 44 -0.65 -2.44 4.15
N LEU A 45 -1.16 -1.25 3.85
CA LEU A 45 -1.06 -0.64 2.52
C LEU A 45 0.24 0.18 2.42
N PRO A 46 0.62 0.67 1.22
CA PRO A 46 1.84 1.45 1.07
C PRO A 46 1.88 2.65 2.04
N LEU A 47 3.06 2.88 2.63
CA LEU A 47 3.29 3.99 3.58
C LEU A 47 3.74 5.27 2.88
N ASN A 48 3.82 5.23 1.55
CA ASN A 48 4.38 6.29 0.73
C ASN A 48 3.50 7.53 0.71
N PRO A 49 4.07 8.72 0.42
CA PRO A 49 3.25 9.92 0.33
C PRO A 49 2.24 9.81 -0.82
N LEU A 50 0.99 10.14 -0.52
CA LEU A 50 -0.14 9.95 -1.43
C LEU A 50 -0.07 10.93 -2.62
N GLY A 51 -0.51 10.46 -3.79
CA GLY A 51 -0.74 11.29 -4.96
C GLY A 51 -2.22 11.64 -5.16
N PRO A 52 -2.66 11.86 -6.41
CA PRO A 52 -4.04 12.20 -6.73
C PRO A 52 -5.06 11.23 -6.12
N GLY A 53 -6.18 11.77 -5.64
CA GLY A 53 -7.27 10.97 -5.06
C GLY A 53 -6.97 10.35 -3.69
N ASP A 54 -5.90 10.80 -3.01
CA ASP A 54 -5.43 10.26 -1.73
C ASP A 54 -5.08 8.76 -1.79
N SER A 55 -4.74 8.24 -2.98
CA SER A 55 -4.39 6.83 -3.16
C SER A 55 -2.96 6.53 -2.72
N PRO A 56 -2.71 5.47 -1.93
CA PRO A 56 -1.36 5.01 -1.60
C PRO A 56 -0.67 4.28 -2.76
N TYR A 57 -1.41 3.94 -3.83
CA TYR A 57 -0.90 3.22 -5.01
C TYR A 57 -0.35 4.15 -6.09
N VAL A 58 -0.64 5.46 -6.01
CA VAL A 58 -0.07 6.47 -6.91
C VAL A 58 0.76 7.42 -6.07
N SER A 59 1.99 7.03 -5.74
CA SER A 59 2.86 7.84 -4.88
C SER A 59 3.73 8.82 -5.65
N VAL A 60 4.06 9.93 -5.00
CA VAL A 60 5.10 10.89 -5.44
C VAL A 60 6.52 10.36 -5.22
N CYS A 61 6.73 9.34 -4.38
CA CYS A 61 8.06 8.73 -4.17
C CYS A 61 7.94 7.36 -3.48
N SER A 62 8.39 6.32 -4.16
CA SER A 62 8.38 4.93 -3.69
C SER A 62 9.33 4.68 -2.50
N GLU A 63 10.31 5.55 -2.28
CA GLU A 63 11.27 5.40 -1.18
C GLU A 63 10.82 6.13 0.12
N ALA A 64 10.02 7.19 -0.04
CA ALA A 64 9.59 8.05 1.05
C ALA A 64 8.49 7.43 1.93
N ILE A 65 8.40 7.87 3.17
CA ILE A 65 7.26 7.62 4.06
C ILE A 65 6.45 8.90 4.18
N ASP A 66 5.13 8.81 4.13
CA ASP A 66 4.23 9.94 4.30
C ASP A 66 4.41 10.59 5.68
N ILE A 67 4.70 11.90 5.69
CA ILE A 67 4.93 12.65 6.92
C ILE A 67 3.70 12.68 7.84
N ARG A 68 2.51 12.41 7.28
CA ARG A 68 1.27 12.29 8.05
C ARG A 68 1.30 11.11 9.02
N TYR A 69 2.21 10.14 8.87
CA TYR A 69 2.41 9.07 9.83
C TYR A 69 3.35 9.43 11.00
N ILE A 70 3.99 10.62 10.98
CA ILE A 70 4.84 11.04 12.09
C ILE A 70 3.99 11.32 13.34
N ASP A 71 4.34 10.66 14.45
CA ASP A 71 3.74 10.89 15.76
C ASP A 71 4.23 12.22 16.36
N LEU A 72 3.31 13.18 16.53
CA LEU A 72 3.63 14.47 17.13
C LEU A 72 3.80 14.39 18.65
N ASP A 73 3.19 13.42 19.33
CA ASP A 73 3.40 13.21 20.78
C ASP A 73 4.84 12.74 21.05
N TYR A 74 5.43 11.97 20.12
CA TYR A 74 6.84 11.63 20.17
C TYR A 74 7.73 12.89 20.13
N LEU A 75 7.38 13.91 19.34
CA LEU A 75 8.12 15.17 19.28
C LEU A 75 8.02 15.98 20.58
N VAL A 76 6.91 15.88 21.30
CA VAL A 76 6.76 16.42 22.66
C VAL A 76 7.69 15.66 23.62
N LYS A 77 7.69 14.33 23.57
CA LYS A 77 8.52 13.47 24.43
C LYS A 77 10.02 13.77 24.31
N ILE A 78 10.50 14.08 23.10
CA ILE A 78 11.91 14.44 22.86
C ILE A 78 12.20 15.95 23.02
N LYS A 79 11.24 16.72 23.56
CA LYS A 79 11.36 18.16 23.84
C LYS A 79 11.59 19.03 22.59
N LEU A 80 11.15 18.56 21.42
CA LEU A 80 11.08 19.39 20.20
C LEU A 80 9.76 20.17 20.12
N LEU A 81 8.73 19.74 20.83
CA LEU A 81 7.48 20.47 21.03
C LEU A 81 7.18 20.52 22.53
N ASP A 82 6.45 21.54 22.97
CA ASP A 82 6.02 21.63 24.38
C ASP A 82 4.69 20.90 24.58
N SER A 83 3.77 21.09 23.64
CA SER A 83 2.48 20.43 23.57
C SER A 83 1.95 20.47 22.14
N VAL A 84 1.00 19.58 21.85
CA VAL A 84 0.28 19.52 20.57
C VAL A 84 -1.21 19.27 20.87
N PRO A 85 -2.13 20.11 20.36
CA PRO A 85 -3.55 19.88 20.53
C PRO A 85 -4.01 18.68 19.69
N THR A 86 -5.13 18.06 20.06
CA THR A 86 -5.74 17.04 19.19
C THR A 86 -6.37 17.67 17.95
N TYR A 87 -6.41 16.94 16.85
CA TYR A 87 -7.13 17.32 15.63
C TYR A 87 -8.04 16.17 15.20
N LYS A 88 -9.36 16.38 15.21
CA LYS A 88 -10.37 15.36 14.83
C LYS A 88 -10.08 13.93 15.36
N PRO A 89 -9.75 13.75 16.66
CA PRO A 89 -9.24 12.47 17.19
C PRO A 89 -10.23 11.31 17.03
N ASN A 90 -11.53 11.58 17.12
CA ASN A 90 -12.62 10.59 17.09
C ASN A 90 -13.32 10.50 15.73
N SER A 91 -12.80 11.16 14.69
CA SER A 91 -13.37 11.06 13.34
C SER A 91 -13.19 9.64 12.81
N GLN A 92 -14.22 9.10 12.16
CA GLN A 92 -14.18 7.82 11.43
C GLN A 92 -13.81 7.98 9.95
N SER A 93 -13.59 9.22 9.52
CA SER A 93 -13.14 9.57 8.18
C SER A 93 -11.92 10.48 8.23
N ILE A 94 -10.94 10.23 7.38
CA ILE A 94 -9.69 11.00 7.29
C ILE A 94 -9.93 12.25 6.44
N ASP A 95 -9.51 13.40 6.96
CA ASP A 95 -9.43 14.66 6.21
C ASP A 95 -7.98 14.90 5.82
N TYR A 96 -7.53 14.29 4.72
CA TYR A 96 -6.12 14.27 4.32
C TYR A 96 -5.52 15.68 4.20
N ASN A 97 -6.24 16.62 3.60
CA ASN A 97 -5.82 18.02 3.49
C ASN A 97 -5.75 18.72 4.85
N GLY A 98 -6.73 18.49 5.73
CA GLY A 98 -6.73 19.02 7.09
C GLY A 98 -5.58 18.48 7.94
N VAL A 99 -5.34 17.17 7.86
CA VAL A 99 -4.25 16.47 8.55
C VAL A 99 -2.89 16.94 8.05
N GLN A 100 -2.71 17.11 6.74
CA GLN A 100 -1.46 17.62 6.14
C GLN A 100 -1.11 19.00 6.72
N ARG A 101 -2.04 19.96 6.63
CA ARG A 101 -1.85 21.31 7.18
C ARG A 101 -1.57 21.30 8.67
N PHE A 102 -2.30 20.47 9.42
CA PHE A 102 -2.13 20.34 10.86
C PHE A 102 -0.73 19.80 11.21
N LYS A 103 -0.33 18.65 10.64
CA LYS A 103 0.94 18.00 10.97
C LYS A 103 2.14 18.80 10.48
N GLU A 104 2.12 19.34 9.27
CA GLU A 104 3.21 20.19 8.77
C GLU A 104 3.51 21.39 9.66
N LYS A 105 2.48 22.06 10.18
CA LYS A 105 2.64 23.20 11.10
C LYS A 105 3.52 22.83 12.30
N TYR A 106 3.25 21.69 12.94
CA TYR A 106 3.99 21.24 14.11
C TYR A 106 5.34 20.63 13.76
N LEU A 107 5.45 19.95 12.62
CA LEU A 107 6.75 19.47 12.11
C LEU A 107 7.71 20.64 11.84
N LYS A 108 7.25 21.71 11.18
CA LYS A 108 8.05 22.92 10.94
C LYS A 108 8.46 23.61 12.26
N LYS A 109 7.56 23.67 13.25
CA LYS A 109 7.86 24.19 14.60
C LYS A 109 8.90 23.34 15.34
N ALA A 110 8.82 22.01 15.22
CA ALA A 110 9.80 21.10 15.82
C ALA A 110 11.16 21.24 15.13
N PHE A 111 11.18 21.35 13.80
CA PHE A 111 12.38 21.52 13.00
C PHE A 111 13.13 22.83 13.33
N SER A 112 12.42 23.95 13.50
CA SER A 112 13.06 25.24 13.84
C SER A 112 13.73 25.25 15.22
N ARG A 113 13.31 24.36 16.12
CA ARG A 113 13.91 24.19 17.45
C ARG A 113 15.19 23.36 17.46
N LEU A 114 15.58 22.78 16.32
CA LEU A 114 16.82 22.01 16.23
C LEU A 114 18.05 22.87 16.53
N LYS A 115 18.03 24.20 16.33
CA LYS A 115 19.07 25.18 16.74
C LYS A 115 20.52 24.63 16.72
N ASN A 116 20.95 24.06 15.60
CA ASN A 116 22.28 23.44 15.38
C ASN A 116 22.60 22.16 16.15
N LYS A 117 21.66 21.54 16.87
CA LYS A 117 21.83 20.17 17.38
C LYS A 117 21.80 19.20 16.19
N PRO A 118 22.88 18.45 15.90
CA PRO A 118 22.86 17.44 14.86
C PRO A 118 21.96 16.29 15.35
N TYR A 119 20.68 16.35 15.01
CA TYR A 119 19.67 15.36 15.42
C TYR A 119 19.82 14.02 14.65
N GLY A 120 21.06 13.61 14.35
CA GLY A 120 21.38 12.36 13.65
C GLY A 120 20.95 12.30 12.18
N TYR A 121 20.19 13.28 11.67
CA TYR A 121 19.67 13.23 10.30
C TYR A 121 20.76 13.39 9.23
N GLN A 122 21.94 13.94 9.55
CA GLN A 122 23.07 13.98 8.60
C GLN A 122 23.62 12.59 8.30
N LYS A 123 23.72 11.73 9.33
CA LYS A 123 24.08 10.32 9.13
C LYS A 123 23.02 9.61 8.27
N PHE A 124 21.75 9.81 8.59
CA PHE A 124 20.64 9.27 7.80
C PHE A 124 20.71 9.73 6.34
N LYS A 125 20.97 11.02 6.11
CA LYS A 125 21.12 11.61 4.78
C LYS A 125 22.23 10.92 3.99
N ASN A 126 23.41 10.73 4.58
CA ASN A 126 24.53 10.05 3.93
C ASN A 126 24.24 8.57 3.62
N GLU A 127 23.53 7.88 4.51
CA GLU A 127 23.12 6.48 4.32
C GLU A 127 21.94 6.31 3.34
N ASN A 128 21.22 7.40 3.02
CA ASN A 128 19.99 7.38 2.23
C ASN A 128 20.01 8.49 1.17
N PRO A 129 20.87 8.43 0.15
CA PRO A 129 21.06 9.51 -0.82
C PRO A 129 19.77 9.90 -1.58
N TRP A 130 18.80 9.00 -1.70
CA TRP A 130 17.50 9.26 -2.30
C TRP A 130 16.73 10.43 -1.66
N VAL A 131 16.97 10.71 -0.36
CA VAL A 131 16.25 11.77 0.37
C VAL A 131 16.56 13.15 -0.18
N GLU A 132 17.73 13.34 -0.79
CA GLU A 132 18.08 14.59 -1.47
C GLU A 132 17.27 14.78 -2.74
N ARG A 133 17.11 13.71 -3.55
CA ARG A 133 16.26 13.72 -4.75
C ARG A 133 14.81 14.03 -4.38
N TYR A 134 14.29 13.36 -3.36
CA TYR A 134 12.96 13.60 -2.83
C TYR A 134 12.78 15.05 -2.38
N SER A 135 13.71 15.57 -1.57
CA SER A 135 13.62 16.94 -1.09
C SER A 135 13.74 17.99 -2.21
N ARG A 136 14.60 17.76 -3.21
CA ARG A 136 14.71 18.63 -4.40
C ARG A 136 13.40 18.65 -5.15
N PHE A 137 12.83 17.47 -5.42
CA PHE A 137 11.58 17.33 -6.17
C PHE A 137 10.44 18.11 -5.53
N LEU A 138 10.22 17.97 -4.21
CA LEU A 138 9.14 18.70 -3.52
C LEU A 138 9.29 20.22 -3.61
N ILE A 139 10.52 20.73 -3.53
CA ILE A 139 10.77 22.18 -3.64
C ILE A 139 10.57 22.64 -5.08
N LEU A 140 11.08 21.90 -6.06
CA LEU A 140 10.90 22.21 -7.47
C LEU A 140 9.42 22.19 -7.85
N GLN A 141 8.66 21.19 -7.40
CA GLN A 141 7.22 21.11 -7.62
C GLN A 141 6.52 22.38 -7.09
N LYS A 142 6.85 22.82 -5.86
CA LYS A 142 6.30 24.04 -5.27
C LYS A 142 6.71 25.31 -6.04
N LEU A 143 7.98 25.44 -6.43
CA LEU A 143 8.48 26.60 -7.19
C LEU A 143 7.82 26.69 -8.58
N ASN A 144 7.52 25.54 -9.19
CA ASN A 144 6.79 25.43 -10.45
C ASN A 144 5.26 25.40 -10.25
N LYS A 145 4.75 25.85 -9.08
CA LYS A 145 3.32 25.98 -8.79
C LYS A 145 2.53 24.67 -8.94
N PHE A 146 3.16 23.55 -8.60
CA PHE A 146 2.58 22.20 -8.65
C PHE A 146 2.15 21.75 -10.05
N LYS A 147 2.73 22.35 -11.10
CA LYS A 147 2.67 21.78 -12.45
C LYS A 147 3.43 20.45 -12.51
N PRO A 148 3.05 19.51 -13.39
CA PRO A 148 3.82 18.29 -13.59
C PRO A 148 5.22 18.62 -14.13
N TRP A 149 6.19 17.75 -13.84
CA TRP A 149 7.61 18.04 -14.08
C TRP A 149 8.02 18.27 -15.53
N ASN A 150 7.24 17.80 -16.50
CA ASN A 150 7.42 18.07 -17.92
C ASN A 150 7.04 19.51 -18.31
N GLU A 151 6.32 20.23 -17.46
CA GLU A 151 5.98 21.65 -17.63
C GLU A 151 6.82 22.60 -16.76
N TRP A 152 7.84 22.09 -16.06
CA TRP A 152 8.66 22.93 -15.20
C TRP A 152 9.48 23.92 -16.01
N THR A 153 9.67 25.11 -15.43
CA THR A 153 10.60 26.13 -15.93
C THR A 153 11.78 26.36 -14.99
N ILE A 154 11.65 25.90 -13.73
CA ILE A 154 12.69 25.93 -12.71
C ILE A 154 13.14 24.50 -12.45
N PHE A 155 14.42 24.20 -12.67
CA PHE A 155 14.99 22.85 -12.52
C PHE A 155 16.07 22.75 -11.44
N GLU A 156 16.50 23.88 -10.90
CA GLU A 156 17.60 23.95 -9.95
C GLU A 156 17.24 24.75 -8.70
N ILE A 157 17.85 24.34 -7.58
CA ILE A 157 17.75 25.02 -6.29
C ILE A 157 19.12 25.01 -5.61
N ASN A 158 19.42 26.04 -4.81
CA ASN A 158 20.59 26.03 -3.95
C ASN A 158 20.30 25.24 -2.67
N ASN A 159 20.69 23.95 -2.66
CA ASN A 159 20.45 23.04 -1.53
C ASN A 159 21.06 23.54 -0.20
N LYS A 160 22.25 24.18 -0.23
CA LYS A 160 23.03 24.51 0.98
C LYS A 160 22.34 25.56 1.84
N GLN A 161 21.61 26.49 1.24
CA GLN A 161 20.95 27.60 1.94
C GLN A 161 19.45 27.36 2.16
N ASN A 162 18.90 26.27 1.63
CA ASN A 162 17.46 26.04 1.69
C ASN A 162 17.05 25.30 2.97
N ILE A 163 16.37 26.01 3.88
CA ILE A 163 15.83 25.45 5.12
C ILE A 163 14.77 24.37 4.83
N GLU A 164 13.95 24.55 3.80
CA GLU A 164 12.93 23.59 3.37
C GLU A 164 13.56 22.28 2.87
N PHE A 165 14.76 22.36 2.28
CA PHE A 165 15.50 21.17 1.86
C PHE A 165 15.87 20.28 3.04
N ASN A 166 16.46 20.87 4.08
CA ASN A 166 16.82 20.12 5.28
C ASN A 166 15.58 19.68 6.09
N PHE A 167 14.47 20.42 6.01
CA PHE A 167 13.21 20.07 6.66
C PHE A 167 12.65 18.74 6.13
N HIS A 168 12.59 18.56 4.81
CA HIS A 168 12.05 17.33 4.20
C HIS A 168 12.91 16.11 4.54
N ILE A 169 14.24 16.26 4.52
CA ILE A 169 15.18 15.21 4.93
C ILE A 169 14.98 14.83 6.40
N TRP A 170 14.84 15.82 7.28
CA TRP A 170 14.58 15.58 8.70
C TRP A 170 13.24 14.87 8.93
N CYS A 171 12.18 15.23 8.20
CA CYS A 171 10.91 14.54 8.26
C CYS A 171 11.05 13.06 7.90
N GLN A 172 11.75 12.74 6.81
CA GLN A 172 12.02 11.35 6.40
C GLN A 172 12.85 10.59 7.45
N PHE A 173 13.85 11.23 8.06
CA PHE A 173 14.60 10.65 9.17
C PHE A 173 13.70 10.27 10.35
N ILE A 174 12.82 11.18 10.77
CA ILE A 174 11.89 10.93 11.88
C ILE A 174 10.89 9.83 11.52
N ALA A 175 10.31 9.86 10.32
CA ALA A 175 9.37 8.85 9.86
C ALA A 175 10.02 7.46 9.79
N ALA A 176 11.21 7.34 9.19
CA ALA A 176 11.97 6.08 9.13
C ALA A 176 12.33 5.55 10.52
N LYS A 177 12.74 6.44 11.43
CA LYS A 177 13.05 6.08 12.83
C LYS A 177 11.82 5.54 13.57
N LEU A 178 10.67 6.17 13.39
CA LEU A 178 9.43 5.74 14.03
C LEU A 178 8.91 4.42 13.45
N TRP A 179 8.92 4.28 12.12
CA TRP A 179 8.55 3.03 11.46
C TRP A 179 9.45 1.87 11.90
N LYS A 180 10.77 2.06 11.90
CA LYS A 180 11.74 1.03 12.34
C LYS A 180 11.46 0.55 13.77
N LYS A 181 11.00 1.43 14.67
CA LYS A 181 10.61 1.03 16.03
C LYS A 181 9.37 0.16 16.04
N ILE A 182 8.35 0.47 15.23
CA ILE A 182 7.13 -0.33 15.11
C ILE A 182 7.46 -1.69 14.49
N PHE A 183 8.21 -1.71 13.39
CA PHE A 183 8.65 -2.94 12.73
C PHE A 183 9.41 -3.86 13.70
N ASN A 184 10.40 -3.32 14.42
CA ASN A 184 11.14 -4.09 15.42
C ASN A 184 10.25 -4.57 16.58
N PHE A 185 9.27 -3.75 16.99
CA PHE A 185 8.33 -4.13 18.03
C PHE A 185 7.38 -5.25 17.59
N ALA A 186 6.89 -5.20 16.35
CA ALA A 186 6.09 -6.28 15.74
C ALA A 186 6.88 -7.58 15.69
N ASN A 187 8.10 -7.54 15.15
CA ASN A 187 8.98 -8.71 15.08
C ASN A 187 9.30 -9.31 16.45
N LYS A 188 9.62 -8.47 17.45
CA LYS A 188 9.87 -8.91 18.83
C LYS A 188 8.63 -9.59 19.47
N ASN A 189 7.44 -9.26 18.98
CA ASN A 189 6.17 -9.83 19.41
C ASN A 189 5.67 -10.96 18.49
N ASN A 190 6.52 -11.50 17.62
CA ASN A 190 6.18 -12.56 16.66
C ASN A 190 5.01 -12.18 15.72
N VAL A 191 4.89 -10.89 15.40
CA VAL A 191 3.97 -10.36 14.39
C VAL A 191 4.80 -9.89 13.20
N GLN A 192 4.62 -10.54 12.06
CA GLN A 192 5.27 -10.18 10.80
C GLN A 192 4.45 -9.11 10.06
N ILE A 193 5.13 -8.16 9.43
CA ILE A 193 4.51 -7.12 8.61
C ILE A 193 4.54 -7.55 7.14
N ILE A 194 3.37 -7.59 6.52
CA ILE A 194 3.20 -7.71 5.08
C ILE A 194 3.00 -6.29 4.53
N ALA A 195 3.96 -5.79 3.77
CA ALA A 195 3.81 -4.52 3.06
C ALA A 195 3.44 -4.75 1.60
N ASP A 196 3.27 -3.66 0.87
CA ASP A 196 2.72 -3.67 -0.47
C ASP A 196 3.55 -2.77 -1.38
N CYS A 197 3.81 -3.27 -2.59
CA CYS A 197 4.58 -2.60 -3.63
C CYS A 197 3.69 -2.40 -4.86
N PRO A 198 3.12 -1.20 -5.06
CA PRO A 198 2.41 -0.85 -6.29
C PRO A 198 3.29 -1.14 -7.51
N PHE A 199 2.78 -1.77 -8.57
CA PHE A 199 3.63 -2.08 -9.72
C PHE A 199 4.12 -0.81 -10.42
N TYR A 200 3.18 0.06 -10.80
CA TYR A 200 3.47 1.34 -11.43
C TYR A 200 3.78 2.44 -10.41
N VAL A 201 4.38 3.52 -10.89
CA VAL A 201 4.67 4.74 -10.11
C VAL A 201 3.92 5.93 -10.73
N GLY A 202 3.66 6.97 -9.94
CA GLY A 202 3.01 8.17 -10.47
C GLY A 202 3.87 8.87 -11.53
N PHE A 203 3.24 9.51 -12.53
CA PHE A 203 3.96 10.34 -13.50
C PHE A 203 4.67 11.51 -12.81
N ASP A 204 3.92 12.32 -12.04
CA ASP A 204 4.49 13.45 -11.28
C ASP A 204 5.13 12.97 -9.96
N SER A 205 6.21 12.21 -10.09
CA SER A 205 6.92 11.58 -8.98
C SER A 205 8.43 11.73 -9.12
N VAL A 206 9.13 11.58 -7.98
CA VAL A 206 10.58 11.43 -7.92
C VAL A 206 11.04 10.25 -8.76
N ASP A 207 10.27 9.16 -8.73
CA ASP A 207 10.61 7.90 -9.39
C ASP A 207 10.65 8.10 -10.91
N CYS A 208 9.65 8.77 -11.50
CA CYS A 208 9.61 9.04 -12.93
C CYS A 208 10.57 10.17 -13.33
N TYR A 209 10.61 11.28 -12.59
CA TYR A 209 11.41 12.45 -12.95
C TYR A 209 12.92 12.17 -12.98
N PHE A 210 13.45 11.35 -12.07
CA PHE A 210 14.89 11.04 -11.99
C PHE A 210 15.31 9.77 -12.75
N ASN A 211 14.36 9.03 -13.35
CA ASN A 211 14.65 7.79 -14.09
C ASN A 211 13.83 7.75 -15.39
N LYS A 212 13.69 8.89 -16.08
CA LYS A 212 12.82 9.06 -17.26
C LYS A 212 13.10 8.02 -18.36
N GLU A 213 14.36 7.62 -18.48
CA GLU A 213 14.86 6.69 -19.49
C GLU A 213 14.24 5.30 -19.40
N VAL A 214 13.71 4.90 -18.24
CA VAL A 214 13.09 3.58 -18.07
C VAL A 214 11.57 3.58 -18.29
N PHE A 215 10.98 4.71 -18.70
CA PHE A 215 9.55 4.85 -18.98
C PHE A 215 9.27 5.08 -20.47
N GLU A 216 8.06 4.74 -20.91
CA GLU A 216 7.55 5.06 -22.25
C GLU A 216 7.07 6.51 -22.32
N LEU A 217 8.03 7.42 -22.54
CA LEU A 217 7.80 8.85 -22.71
C LEU A 217 8.18 9.27 -24.13
N ASP A 218 7.47 10.27 -24.66
CA ASP A 218 7.81 10.94 -25.92
C ASP A 218 9.00 11.91 -25.76
N GLU A 219 9.40 12.54 -26.87
CA GLU A 219 10.49 13.52 -26.91
C GLU A 219 10.28 14.75 -26.01
N ASN A 220 9.02 15.07 -25.68
CA ASN A 220 8.63 16.16 -24.80
C ASN A 220 8.38 15.69 -23.37
N ASN A 221 8.72 14.44 -23.05
CA ASN A 221 8.52 13.78 -21.76
C ASN A 221 7.05 13.57 -21.34
N TYR A 222 6.11 13.53 -22.28
CA TYR A 222 4.74 13.09 -21.99
C TYR A 222 4.64 11.56 -22.11
N PRO A 223 3.84 10.88 -21.28
CA PRO A 223 3.56 9.46 -21.48
C PRO A 223 2.93 9.22 -22.85
N SER A 224 3.53 8.35 -23.66
CA SER A 224 2.93 7.93 -24.94
C SER A 224 1.92 6.81 -24.72
N LEU A 225 2.24 5.93 -23.79
CA LEU A 225 1.43 4.82 -23.30
C LEU A 225 1.22 4.94 -21.80
N VAL A 226 0.03 4.59 -21.35
CA VAL A 226 -0.35 4.59 -19.94
C VAL A 226 -0.90 3.23 -19.53
N SER A 227 -0.78 2.97 -18.23
CA SER A 227 -1.23 1.74 -17.61
C SER A 227 -2.76 1.67 -17.53
N GLY A 228 -3.28 0.46 -17.58
CA GLY A 228 -4.64 0.17 -17.21
C GLY A 228 -4.92 -1.31 -17.25
N CYS A 229 -6.21 -1.64 -17.28
CA CYS A 229 -6.71 -2.99 -17.48
C CYS A 229 -7.81 -2.93 -18.54
N PRO A 230 -7.86 -3.87 -19.51
CA PRO A 230 -8.96 -3.94 -20.45
C PRO A 230 -10.29 -4.23 -19.73
N PRO A 231 -11.44 -4.15 -20.43
CA PRO A 231 -12.72 -4.55 -19.88
C PRO A 231 -12.66 -5.94 -19.22
N ASP A 232 -13.28 -6.03 -18.05
CA ASP A 232 -13.41 -7.24 -17.25
C ASP A 232 -14.80 -7.32 -16.62
N ALA A 233 -15.04 -8.32 -15.78
CA ALA A 233 -16.32 -8.50 -15.09
C ALA A 233 -16.70 -7.34 -14.15
N PHE A 234 -15.78 -6.41 -13.84
CA PHE A 234 -16.01 -5.25 -12.99
C PHE A 234 -16.21 -3.95 -13.78
N SER A 235 -15.76 -3.88 -15.03
CA SER A 235 -15.87 -2.68 -15.87
C SER A 235 -16.03 -3.00 -17.35
N ASP A 236 -17.18 -2.60 -17.91
CA ASP A 236 -17.48 -2.70 -19.35
C ASP A 236 -16.51 -1.90 -20.23
N THR A 237 -15.82 -0.91 -19.65
CA THR A 237 -14.86 -0.04 -20.37
C THR A 237 -13.41 -0.22 -19.91
N GLY A 238 -13.17 -1.22 -19.06
CA GLY A 238 -11.90 -1.44 -18.39
C GLY A 238 -11.54 -0.33 -17.40
N GLN A 239 -10.28 -0.25 -17.02
CA GLN A 239 -9.78 0.73 -16.06
C GLN A 239 -8.60 1.48 -16.67
N LEU A 240 -8.73 2.80 -16.81
CA LEU A 240 -7.63 3.67 -17.19
C LEU A 240 -6.99 4.25 -15.94
N TRP A 241 -5.84 3.72 -15.52
CA TRP A 241 -5.14 4.21 -14.33
C TRP A 241 -4.29 5.44 -14.62
N GLY A 242 -3.78 5.56 -15.86
CA GLY A 242 -3.09 6.76 -16.32
C GLY A 242 -1.66 6.93 -15.82
N THR A 243 -1.07 5.93 -15.15
CA THR A 243 0.35 5.96 -14.76
C THR A 243 1.24 5.62 -15.95
N PRO A 244 2.48 6.16 -16.03
CA PRO A 244 3.41 5.82 -17.10
C PRO A 244 3.79 4.34 -17.03
N VAL A 245 3.92 3.70 -18.19
CA VAL A 245 4.37 2.31 -18.28
C VAL A 245 5.89 2.24 -18.41
N TYR A 246 6.47 1.12 -17.98
CA TYR A 246 7.89 0.87 -18.08
C TYR A 246 8.28 0.48 -19.52
N ASN A 247 9.44 0.95 -19.96
CA ASN A 247 10.09 0.48 -21.17
C ASN A 247 11.04 -0.67 -20.79
N PHE A 248 10.54 -1.90 -20.82
CA PHE A 248 11.31 -3.08 -20.39
C PHE A 248 12.52 -3.39 -21.26
N GLU A 249 12.48 -3.04 -22.55
CA GLU A 249 13.64 -3.17 -23.45
C GLU A 249 14.80 -2.27 -23.00
N LYS A 250 14.51 -1.01 -22.66
CA LYS A 250 15.52 -0.10 -22.09
C LYS A 250 16.01 -0.57 -20.72
N MET A 251 15.11 -1.04 -19.85
CA MET A 251 15.48 -1.58 -18.54
C MET A 251 16.36 -2.84 -18.65
N LYS A 252 16.18 -3.65 -19.69
CA LYS A 252 17.01 -4.84 -19.90
C LYS A 252 18.49 -4.47 -20.03
N ASN A 253 18.80 -3.32 -20.63
CA ASN A 253 20.18 -2.83 -20.81
C ASN A 253 20.89 -2.47 -19.49
N ASN A 254 20.14 -2.17 -18.43
CA ASN A 254 20.68 -1.93 -17.09
C ASN A 254 20.20 -2.97 -16.06
N ASN A 255 19.91 -4.19 -16.52
CA ASN A 255 19.50 -5.32 -15.67
C ASN A 255 18.34 -5.01 -14.72
N TYR A 256 17.40 -4.14 -15.15
CA TYR A 256 16.23 -3.73 -14.39
C TYR A 256 16.53 -3.07 -13.04
N ASP A 257 17.69 -2.42 -12.90
CA ASP A 257 18.17 -1.85 -11.64
C ASP A 257 17.13 -0.98 -10.93
N PHE A 258 16.35 -0.18 -11.66
CA PHE A 258 15.29 0.66 -11.09
C PHE A 258 14.25 -0.17 -10.30
N LEU A 259 13.66 -1.20 -10.92
CA LEU A 259 12.64 -2.03 -10.29
C LEU A 259 13.21 -2.89 -9.17
N ILE A 260 14.40 -3.47 -9.38
CA ILE A 260 15.07 -4.31 -8.39
C ILE A 260 15.42 -3.52 -7.14
N ASN A 261 16.02 -2.33 -7.29
CA ASN A 261 16.37 -1.47 -6.17
C ASN A 261 15.13 -1.01 -5.40
N ARG A 262 14.05 -0.68 -6.12
CA ARG A 262 12.77 -0.31 -5.52
C ARG A 262 12.16 -1.44 -4.69
N ILE A 263 12.07 -2.65 -5.26
CA ILE A 263 11.56 -3.84 -4.56
C ILE A 263 12.42 -4.15 -3.33
N TYR A 264 13.75 -4.15 -3.48
CA TYR A 264 14.65 -4.39 -2.35
C TYR A 264 14.51 -3.35 -1.25
N PHE A 265 14.42 -2.07 -1.62
CA PHE A 265 14.25 -0.97 -0.68
C PHE A 265 12.96 -1.13 0.16
N LEU A 266 11.85 -1.48 -0.49
CA LEU A 266 10.57 -1.73 0.18
C LEU A 266 10.60 -3.02 1.02
N ALA A 267 11.22 -4.09 0.52
CA ALA A 267 11.36 -5.35 1.23
C ALA A 267 12.15 -5.20 2.55
N ASN A 268 13.13 -4.29 2.62
CA ASN A 268 13.87 -3.98 3.85
C ASN A 268 13.05 -3.26 4.93
N LYS A 269 11.80 -2.87 4.63
CA LYS A 269 10.89 -2.18 5.58
C LYS A 269 9.79 -3.10 6.12
N CYS A 270 9.76 -4.37 5.71
CA CYS A 270 8.74 -5.34 6.09
C CYS A 270 9.34 -6.75 6.19
N ASN A 271 8.51 -7.75 6.50
CA ASN A 271 8.94 -9.15 6.51
C ASN A 271 8.64 -9.85 5.19
N ILE A 272 7.54 -9.45 4.54
CA ILE A 272 7.05 -10.00 3.27
C ILE A 272 6.51 -8.82 2.46
N LEU A 273 6.86 -8.75 1.18
CA LEU A 273 6.40 -7.71 0.27
C LEU A 273 5.41 -8.30 -0.73
N ARG A 274 4.17 -7.81 -0.74
CA ARG A 274 3.23 -8.10 -1.83
C ARG A 274 3.62 -7.30 -3.06
N LEU A 275 3.76 -7.97 -4.18
CA LEU A 275 3.90 -7.35 -5.49
C LEU A 275 2.49 -7.15 -6.05
N ASP A 276 2.02 -5.91 -5.97
CA ASP A 276 0.77 -5.49 -6.59
C ASP A 276 0.84 -5.69 -8.11
N HIS A 277 -0.28 -6.06 -8.72
CA HIS A 277 -0.40 -6.27 -10.17
C HIS A 277 0.74 -7.15 -10.73
N PHE A 278 1.05 -8.27 -10.04
CA PHE A 278 2.17 -9.17 -10.38
C PHE A 278 2.15 -9.60 -11.84
N ARG A 279 0.94 -9.75 -12.41
CA ARG A 279 0.76 -10.11 -13.80
C ARG A 279 1.54 -9.22 -14.78
N ALA A 280 1.80 -7.97 -14.42
CA ALA A 280 2.60 -7.02 -15.19
C ALA A 280 4.07 -7.40 -15.40
N PHE A 281 4.60 -8.32 -14.59
CA PHE A 281 5.90 -8.93 -14.84
C PHE A 281 5.87 -9.97 -15.97
N ASP A 282 4.72 -10.58 -16.26
CA ASP A 282 4.53 -11.55 -17.34
C ASP A 282 4.11 -10.85 -18.64
N THR A 283 2.99 -10.14 -18.58
CA THR A 283 2.42 -9.36 -19.67
C THR A 283 1.82 -8.08 -19.07
N TYR A 284 1.54 -7.01 -19.79
CA TYR A 284 0.88 -5.84 -19.20
C TYR A 284 0.05 -5.10 -20.23
N CYS A 285 -1.04 -4.48 -19.79
CA CYS A 285 -1.91 -3.74 -20.67
C CYS A 285 -1.41 -2.29 -20.81
N VAL A 286 -1.20 -1.88 -22.05
CA VAL A 286 -0.87 -0.50 -22.40
C VAL A 286 -2.03 0.14 -23.15
N ILE A 287 -2.28 1.40 -22.86
CA ILE A 287 -3.35 2.19 -23.49
C ILE A 287 -2.70 3.46 -24.05
N PRO A 288 -3.03 3.89 -25.29
CA PRO A 288 -2.58 5.19 -25.78
C PRO A 288 -2.97 6.32 -24.83
N ALA A 289 -2.04 7.20 -24.47
CA ALA A 289 -2.29 8.25 -23.48
C ALA A 289 -3.39 9.25 -23.91
N SER A 290 -3.70 9.33 -25.20
CA SER A 290 -4.81 10.12 -25.75
C SER A 290 -6.20 9.56 -25.45
N ASP A 291 -6.29 8.29 -25.07
CA ASP A 291 -7.56 7.59 -24.95
C ASP A 291 -8.23 7.89 -23.60
N LYS A 292 -9.57 7.91 -23.60
CA LYS A 292 -10.38 8.23 -22.41
C LYS A 292 -10.80 7.01 -21.60
N ASN A 293 -10.53 5.81 -22.12
CA ASN A 293 -10.86 4.52 -21.51
C ASN A 293 -9.87 3.45 -21.98
N ALA A 294 -10.04 2.23 -21.48
CA ALA A 294 -9.12 1.12 -21.72
C ALA A 294 -9.56 0.18 -22.85
N LEU A 295 -10.57 0.54 -23.66
CA LEU A 295 -11.11 -0.33 -24.71
C LEU A 295 -10.09 -0.70 -25.79
N ARG A 296 -9.13 0.21 -26.05
CA ARG A 296 -8.04 0.02 -27.03
C ARG A 296 -6.75 -0.48 -26.37
N GLY A 297 -6.86 -1.03 -25.16
CA GLY A 297 -5.74 -1.62 -24.45
C GLY A 297 -5.11 -2.78 -25.23
N GLN A 298 -3.78 -2.85 -25.23
CA GLN A 298 -3.03 -3.92 -25.86
C GLN A 298 -2.16 -4.62 -24.83
N TRP A 299 -2.04 -5.94 -24.93
CA TRP A 299 -1.15 -6.72 -24.08
C TRP A 299 0.25 -6.73 -24.68
N LEU A 300 1.23 -6.26 -23.91
CA LEU A 300 2.66 -6.40 -24.19
C LEU A 300 3.30 -7.42 -23.26
N VAL A 301 4.46 -7.95 -23.63
CA VAL A 301 5.22 -8.90 -22.82
C VAL A 301 6.09 -8.15 -21.82
N GLY A 302 5.99 -8.54 -20.55
CA GLY A 302 6.82 -8.03 -19.45
C GLY A 302 8.21 -8.66 -19.43
N PRO A 303 9.02 -8.41 -18.39
CA PRO A 303 10.40 -8.87 -18.33
C PRO A 303 10.55 -10.35 -17.91
N ARG A 304 9.48 -10.97 -17.40
CA ARG A 304 9.36 -12.38 -17.03
C ARG A 304 10.56 -12.90 -16.22
N GLU A 305 11.09 -14.06 -16.62
CA GLU A 305 12.14 -14.78 -15.90
C GLU A 305 13.43 -13.96 -15.83
N HIS A 306 13.79 -13.19 -16.87
CA HIS A 306 15.03 -12.39 -16.89
C HIS A 306 15.08 -11.37 -15.72
N PHE A 307 13.92 -10.84 -15.31
CA PHE A 307 13.83 -9.98 -14.13
C PHE A 307 13.97 -10.77 -12.82
N PHE A 308 13.22 -11.86 -12.66
CA PHE A 308 13.19 -12.60 -11.41
C PHE A 308 14.48 -13.39 -11.15
N ASP A 309 15.11 -13.95 -12.18
CA ASP A 309 16.45 -14.55 -12.09
C ASP A 309 17.44 -13.56 -11.50
N ARG A 310 17.42 -12.31 -11.99
CA ARG A 310 18.30 -11.25 -11.48
C ARG A 310 17.94 -10.85 -10.04
N LEU A 311 16.64 -10.69 -9.75
CA LEU A 311 16.17 -10.31 -8.41
C LEU A 311 16.59 -11.35 -7.36
N PHE A 312 16.34 -12.64 -7.62
CA PHE A 312 16.67 -13.72 -6.69
C PHE A 312 18.16 -14.05 -6.65
N SER A 313 18.91 -13.81 -7.73
CA SER A 313 20.38 -13.88 -7.70
C SER A 313 20.97 -12.86 -6.72
N LEU A 314 20.46 -11.63 -6.70
CA LEU A 314 20.92 -10.57 -5.79
C LEU A 314 20.38 -10.74 -4.37
N TYR A 315 19.12 -11.16 -4.23
CA TYR A 315 18.40 -11.21 -2.97
C TYR A 315 17.69 -12.56 -2.77
N PRO A 316 18.44 -13.67 -2.59
CA PRO A 316 17.87 -15.02 -2.55
C PRO A 316 16.90 -15.26 -1.38
N ASN A 317 16.96 -14.43 -0.34
CA ASN A 317 16.12 -14.52 0.85
C ASN A 317 14.92 -13.56 0.85
N ILE A 318 14.69 -12.83 -0.25
CA ILE A 318 13.54 -11.93 -0.35
C ILE A 318 12.24 -12.74 -0.29
N LYS A 319 11.28 -12.27 0.50
CA LYS A 319 9.97 -12.91 0.65
C LYS A 319 8.91 -12.08 -0.04
N LEU A 320 8.29 -12.67 -1.05
CA LEU A 320 7.34 -12.00 -1.93
C LEU A 320 5.98 -12.72 -1.91
N ILE A 321 4.90 -11.97 -2.13
CA ILE A 321 3.56 -12.50 -2.45
C ILE A 321 3.18 -11.92 -3.81
N ALA A 322 2.68 -12.75 -4.73
CA ALA A 322 2.17 -12.29 -6.01
C ALA A 322 0.69 -11.91 -5.86
N GLU A 323 0.34 -10.65 -6.15
CA GLU A 323 -1.05 -10.28 -6.41
C GLU A 323 -1.40 -10.69 -7.84
N ASP A 324 -2.03 -11.85 -7.96
CA ASP A 324 -2.39 -12.53 -9.21
C ASP A 324 -3.92 -12.67 -9.33
N LEU A 325 -4.65 -11.60 -9.07
CA LEU A 325 -6.10 -11.55 -9.25
C LEU A 325 -6.48 -11.07 -10.66
N GLY A 326 -7.77 -11.25 -11.00
CA GLY A 326 -8.32 -10.87 -12.29
C GLY A 326 -8.24 -11.99 -13.33
N ILE A 327 -8.47 -11.63 -14.59
CA ILE A 327 -8.36 -12.56 -15.72
C ILE A 327 -6.89 -12.66 -16.11
N LEU A 328 -6.32 -13.84 -15.93
CA LEU A 328 -4.89 -14.10 -16.16
C LEU A 328 -4.65 -15.08 -17.30
N PHE A 329 -3.52 -14.91 -17.98
CA PHE A 329 -3.00 -15.95 -18.86
C PHE A 329 -2.30 -17.02 -18.03
N GLU A 330 -2.29 -18.25 -18.53
CA GLU A 330 -1.61 -19.37 -17.86
C GLU A 330 -0.13 -19.06 -17.59
N SER A 331 0.53 -18.33 -18.51
CA SER A 331 1.93 -17.92 -18.38
C SER A 331 2.20 -17.07 -17.12
N VAL A 332 1.20 -16.34 -16.61
CA VAL A 332 1.31 -15.61 -15.34
C VAL A 332 1.44 -16.58 -14.16
N HIS A 333 0.65 -17.66 -14.17
CA HIS A 333 0.71 -18.70 -13.16
C HIS A 333 2.01 -19.49 -13.25
N GLU A 334 2.45 -19.83 -14.47
CA GLU A 334 3.75 -20.47 -14.70
C GLU A 334 4.90 -19.62 -14.14
N LEU A 335 4.91 -18.30 -14.42
CA LEU A 335 5.93 -17.39 -13.89
C LEU A 335 5.90 -17.33 -12.35
N ARG A 336 4.71 -17.21 -11.75
CA ARG A 336 4.55 -17.22 -10.29
C ARG A 336 5.11 -18.53 -9.68
N ASP A 337 4.76 -19.66 -10.26
CA ASP A 337 5.08 -20.98 -9.73
C ASP A 337 6.55 -21.35 -9.92
N ALA A 338 7.17 -20.90 -11.02
CA ALA A 338 8.61 -21.07 -11.29
C ALA A 338 9.50 -20.46 -10.19
N TYR A 339 9.04 -19.38 -9.54
CA TYR A 339 9.72 -18.72 -8.44
C TYR A 339 9.11 -19.04 -7.07
N HIS A 340 8.21 -20.05 -7.00
CA HIS A 340 7.53 -20.50 -5.78
C HIS A 340 6.86 -19.37 -5.00
N LEU A 341 6.29 -18.40 -5.69
CA LEU A 341 5.63 -17.26 -5.06
C LEU A 341 4.23 -17.64 -4.60
N PRO A 342 3.84 -17.35 -3.35
CA PRO A 342 2.45 -17.48 -2.94
C PRO A 342 1.58 -16.51 -3.75
N GLY A 343 0.56 -17.05 -4.42
CA GLY A 343 -0.48 -16.24 -5.08
C GLY A 343 -1.53 -15.72 -4.09
N MET A 344 -2.65 -15.25 -4.60
CA MET A 344 -3.78 -14.73 -3.85
C MET A 344 -5.10 -15.39 -4.26
N ARG A 345 -5.99 -15.52 -3.27
CA ARG A 345 -7.38 -15.93 -3.48
C ARG A 345 -8.30 -15.03 -2.68
N VAL A 346 -9.38 -14.58 -3.32
CA VAL A 346 -10.35 -13.68 -2.71
C VAL A 346 -11.71 -14.33 -2.78
N ILE A 347 -12.30 -14.63 -1.63
CA ILE A 347 -13.55 -15.39 -1.51
C ILE A 347 -14.71 -14.69 -2.22
N GLN A 348 -14.77 -13.35 -2.18
CA GLN A 348 -15.77 -12.59 -2.92
C GLN A 348 -15.75 -12.84 -4.44
N PHE A 349 -14.66 -13.36 -4.99
CA PHE A 349 -14.53 -13.73 -6.40
C PHE A 349 -14.59 -15.25 -6.60
N ASN A 350 -13.90 -16.01 -5.75
CA ASN A 350 -13.58 -17.41 -6.02
C ASN A 350 -14.36 -18.42 -5.17
N ILE A 351 -15.38 -18.01 -4.40
CA ILE A 351 -16.08 -18.94 -3.48
C ILE A 351 -16.71 -20.14 -4.19
N PHE A 352 -17.12 -20.00 -5.45
CA PHE A 352 -17.72 -21.10 -6.23
C PHE A 352 -16.71 -21.85 -7.09
N ASP A 353 -15.47 -21.40 -7.14
CA ASP A 353 -14.43 -22.09 -7.89
C ASP A 353 -14.09 -23.41 -7.19
N THR A 354 -13.60 -24.36 -7.98
CA THR A 354 -13.01 -25.58 -7.42
C THR A 354 -11.75 -25.21 -6.66
N GLU A 355 -11.61 -25.75 -5.45
CA GLU A 355 -10.41 -25.57 -4.64
C GLU A 355 -9.17 -25.96 -5.46
N PRO A 356 -8.17 -25.07 -5.58
CA PRO A 356 -6.97 -25.38 -6.36
C PRO A 356 -6.21 -26.52 -5.68
N SER A 357 -5.54 -27.34 -6.49
CA SER A 357 -4.67 -28.42 -5.99
C SER A 357 -3.48 -27.87 -5.20
N ASN A 358 -3.00 -26.67 -5.54
CA ASN A 358 -1.90 -25.98 -4.86
C ASN A 358 -2.42 -25.04 -3.77
N GLN A 359 -1.99 -25.26 -2.52
CA GLN A 359 -2.37 -24.50 -1.33
C GLN A 359 -1.44 -23.31 -1.03
N HIS A 360 -0.46 -23.05 -1.91
CA HIS A 360 0.52 -21.98 -1.77
C HIS A 360 -0.08 -20.63 -2.21
N PHE A 361 -1.11 -20.15 -1.49
CA PHE A 361 -1.73 -18.86 -1.71
C PHE A 361 -2.13 -18.19 -0.40
N VAL A 362 -2.22 -16.86 -0.44
CA VAL A 362 -2.79 -16.04 0.64
C VAL A 362 -4.28 -15.87 0.41
N LEU A 363 -5.09 -16.33 1.36
CA LEU A 363 -6.55 -16.27 1.29
C LEU A 363 -7.09 -15.02 1.98
N TYR A 364 -8.06 -14.38 1.33
CA TYR A 364 -8.79 -13.22 1.86
C TYR A 364 -10.29 -13.42 1.71
N PRO A 365 -11.13 -13.02 2.69
CA PRO A 365 -12.54 -12.77 2.43
C PRO A 365 -12.71 -11.73 1.31
N GLY A 366 -12.02 -10.61 1.46
CA GLY A 366 -11.91 -9.47 0.54
C GLY A 366 -10.61 -8.71 0.84
N THR A 367 -10.13 -7.93 -0.12
CA THR A 367 -8.97 -7.04 0.07
C THR A 367 -9.45 -5.63 0.45
N HIS A 368 -8.57 -4.63 0.33
CA HIS A 368 -8.94 -3.22 0.49
C HIS A 368 -9.79 -2.67 -0.67
N ASP A 369 -9.79 -3.32 -1.83
CA ASP A 369 -10.59 -2.94 -3.02
C ASP A 369 -12.00 -3.54 -3.00
N ASN A 370 -12.20 -4.56 -2.18
CA ASN A 370 -13.47 -5.24 -2.05
C ASN A 370 -14.43 -4.49 -1.13
N GLN A 371 -15.72 -4.83 -1.26
CA GLN A 371 -16.69 -4.51 -0.22
C GLN A 371 -16.29 -5.21 1.09
N THR A 372 -16.79 -4.73 2.23
CA THR A 372 -16.75 -5.54 3.46
C THR A 372 -17.49 -6.86 3.22
N LEU A 373 -17.12 -7.96 3.87
CA LEU A 373 -17.78 -9.25 3.72
C LEU A 373 -19.29 -9.16 4.00
N PHE A 374 -19.66 -8.36 5.01
CA PHE A 374 -21.05 -8.13 5.37
C PHE A 374 -21.78 -7.30 4.32
N GLY A 375 -21.13 -6.27 3.78
CA GLY A 375 -21.66 -5.47 2.68
C GLY A 375 -21.84 -6.28 1.40
N TRP A 376 -20.85 -7.09 1.05
CA TRP A 376 -20.87 -7.99 -0.10
C TRP A 376 -22.05 -8.97 0.00
N LEU A 377 -22.19 -9.68 1.12
CA LEU A 377 -23.31 -10.61 1.34
C LEU A 377 -24.68 -9.94 1.17
N LYS A 378 -24.83 -8.68 1.59
CA LYS A 378 -26.06 -7.91 1.42
C LYS A 378 -26.32 -7.47 -0.03
N SER A 379 -25.29 -7.47 -0.87
CA SER A 379 -25.38 -7.07 -2.28
C SER A 379 -25.66 -8.24 -3.23
N LEU A 380 -25.59 -9.48 -2.74
CA LEU A 380 -25.82 -10.67 -3.56
C LEU A 380 -27.30 -10.86 -3.90
N ASP A 381 -27.55 -11.39 -5.08
CA ASP A 381 -28.88 -11.82 -5.50
C ASP A 381 -29.31 -13.12 -4.78
N GLU A 382 -30.61 -13.42 -4.85
CA GLU A 382 -31.20 -14.58 -4.17
C GLU A 382 -30.61 -15.91 -4.67
N GLN A 383 -30.31 -16.01 -5.96
CA GLN A 383 -29.73 -17.21 -6.57
C GLN A 383 -28.34 -17.50 -5.98
N THR A 384 -27.49 -16.48 -5.87
CA THR A 384 -26.15 -16.59 -5.29
C THR A 384 -26.21 -16.89 -3.81
N ILE A 385 -27.14 -16.28 -3.07
CA ILE A 385 -27.38 -16.60 -1.65
C ILE A 385 -27.78 -18.06 -1.46
N ASN A 386 -28.66 -18.61 -2.29
CA ASN A 386 -29.07 -20.01 -2.19
C ASN A 386 -27.89 -20.96 -2.48
N ARG A 387 -27.08 -20.67 -3.52
CA ARG A 387 -25.84 -21.41 -3.80
C ARG A 387 -24.84 -21.37 -2.64
N LEU A 388 -24.72 -20.23 -1.95
CA LEU A 388 -23.86 -20.12 -0.76
C LEU A 388 -24.39 -20.98 0.40
N LYS A 389 -25.70 -20.96 0.67
CA LYS A 389 -26.31 -21.78 1.72
C LYS A 389 -26.08 -23.27 1.48
N GLU A 390 -26.22 -23.72 0.23
CA GLU A 390 -25.93 -25.09 -0.19
C GLU A 390 -24.46 -25.42 0.01
N LYS A 391 -23.53 -24.60 -0.50
CA LYS A 391 -22.08 -24.85 -0.37
C LYS A 391 -21.63 -24.91 1.10
N LEU A 392 -22.19 -24.04 1.96
CA LEU A 392 -21.79 -23.91 3.36
C LEU A 392 -22.52 -24.89 4.29
N ASN A 393 -23.50 -25.66 3.78
CA ASN A 393 -24.36 -26.56 4.57
C ASN A 393 -24.97 -25.90 5.82
N PHE A 394 -25.21 -24.58 5.79
CA PHE A 394 -25.66 -23.83 6.97
C PHE A 394 -26.52 -22.60 6.61
N PRO A 395 -27.86 -22.67 6.76
CA PRO A 395 -28.76 -21.64 6.24
C PRO A 395 -29.08 -20.48 7.21
N ASN A 396 -28.83 -20.62 8.53
CA ASN A 396 -29.40 -19.70 9.54
C ASN A 396 -28.56 -18.44 9.81
N ASP A 397 -27.23 -18.56 9.88
CA ASP A 397 -26.31 -17.41 9.96
C ASP A 397 -25.23 -17.53 8.89
N LEU A 398 -25.58 -17.03 7.70
CA LEU A 398 -24.72 -17.13 6.52
C LEU A 398 -23.39 -16.39 6.71
N TYR A 399 -23.37 -15.31 7.50
CA TYR A 399 -22.14 -14.57 7.77
C TYR A 399 -21.18 -15.40 8.60
N SER A 400 -21.66 -15.97 9.72
CA SER A 400 -20.83 -16.82 10.58
C SER A 400 -20.38 -18.08 9.86
N ALA A 401 -21.27 -18.73 9.09
CA ALA A 401 -20.92 -19.90 8.31
C ALA A 401 -19.85 -19.61 7.24
N LEU A 402 -19.97 -18.47 6.55
CA LEU A 402 -18.96 -18.04 5.59
C LEU A 402 -17.64 -17.70 6.28
N PHE A 403 -17.69 -17.01 7.41
CA PHE A 403 -16.48 -16.72 8.19
C PHE A 403 -15.79 -18.00 8.65
N ASP A 404 -16.54 -18.98 9.17
CA ASP A 404 -16.07 -20.31 9.55
C ASP A 404 -15.42 -21.04 8.38
N PHE A 405 -16.04 -20.99 7.20
CA PHE A 405 -15.48 -21.58 5.98
C PHE A 405 -14.11 -20.99 5.65
N ILE A 406 -13.99 -19.66 5.64
CA ILE A 406 -12.73 -18.97 5.35
C ILE A 406 -11.69 -19.23 6.43
N TRP A 407 -12.11 -19.23 7.69
CA TRP A 407 -11.23 -19.51 8.82
C TRP A 407 -10.64 -20.92 8.73
N ASN A 408 -11.43 -21.92 8.33
CA ASN A 408 -10.99 -23.31 8.24
C ASN A 408 -10.38 -23.69 6.88
N ALA A 409 -10.46 -22.82 5.87
CA ALA A 409 -9.88 -23.05 4.55
C ALA A 409 -8.36 -23.31 4.63
N ASN A 410 -7.89 -24.25 3.83
CA ASN A 410 -6.49 -24.63 3.78
C ASN A 410 -5.70 -23.72 2.83
N SER A 411 -4.90 -22.83 3.39
CA SER A 411 -4.16 -21.79 2.67
C SER A 411 -2.82 -21.53 3.34
N PHE A 412 -1.82 -21.08 2.59
CA PHE A 412 -0.51 -20.71 3.13
C PHE A 412 -0.61 -19.66 4.25
N ILE A 413 -1.35 -18.58 4.02
CA ILE A 413 -1.71 -17.54 5.00
C ILE A 413 -3.17 -17.15 4.79
N THR A 414 -3.92 -16.86 5.85
CA THR A 414 -5.24 -16.21 5.73
C THR A 414 -5.21 -14.83 6.35
N ILE A 415 -5.64 -13.82 5.59
CA ILE A 415 -5.68 -12.44 6.05
C ILE A 415 -7.12 -11.94 6.07
N PHE A 416 -7.58 -11.50 7.23
CA PHE A 416 -8.89 -10.89 7.40
C PHE A 416 -8.77 -9.37 7.46
N PRO A 417 -9.50 -8.59 6.64
CA PRO A 417 -9.72 -7.18 6.94
C PRO A 417 -10.31 -7.01 8.34
N LEU A 418 -9.82 -6.04 9.12
CA LEU A 418 -10.35 -5.81 10.47
C LEU A 418 -11.86 -5.49 10.44
N GLN A 419 -12.35 -4.90 9.36
CA GLN A 419 -13.77 -4.63 9.14
C GLN A 419 -14.61 -5.91 9.22
N ASP A 420 -14.09 -7.01 8.69
CA ASP A 420 -14.79 -8.29 8.68
C ASP A 420 -14.75 -8.93 10.06
N LEU A 421 -13.62 -8.85 10.77
CA LEU A 421 -13.58 -9.28 12.17
C LEU A 421 -14.57 -8.52 13.08
N LEU A 422 -14.93 -7.29 12.69
CA LEU A 422 -15.90 -6.45 13.38
C LEU A 422 -17.32 -6.49 12.78
N LYS A 423 -17.55 -7.27 11.72
CA LYS A 423 -18.81 -7.35 10.97
C LYS A 423 -19.35 -5.96 10.56
N LEU A 424 -18.46 -5.07 10.10
CA LEU A 424 -18.83 -3.74 9.63
C LEU A 424 -19.45 -3.78 8.23
N ASP A 425 -20.30 -2.81 7.92
CA ASP A 425 -20.85 -2.62 6.57
C ASP A 425 -19.95 -1.75 5.68
N ASN A 426 -20.40 -1.48 4.45
CA ASN A 426 -19.63 -0.75 3.44
C ASN A 426 -19.34 0.72 3.77
N ARG A 427 -19.86 1.29 4.87
CA ARG A 427 -19.32 2.57 5.38
C ARG A 427 -17.86 2.43 5.82
N ALA A 428 -17.39 1.20 6.04
CA ALA A 428 -16.02 0.85 6.36
C ALA A 428 -15.18 0.33 5.17
N ARG A 429 -15.73 0.34 3.94
CA ARG A 429 -14.99 -0.02 2.73
C ARG A 429 -13.77 0.91 2.57
N ILE A 430 -12.60 0.34 2.24
CA ILE A 430 -11.38 1.13 2.07
C ILE A 430 -11.36 1.81 0.72
N ASN A 431 -11.56 1.07 -0.36
CA ASN A 431 -11.51 1.59 -1.73
C ASN A 431 -12.61 0.99 -2.60
N THR A 432 -13.10 1.78 -3.56
CA THR A 432 -13.92 1.32 -4.68
C THR A 432 -13.14 1.55 -5.97
N PRO A 433 -12.58 0.51 -6.59
CA PRO A 433 -11.89 0.62 -7.88
C PRO A 433 -12.74 1.36 -8.92
N GLY A 434 -12.09 2.10 -9.81
CA GLY A 434 -12.75 2.94 -10.82
C GLY A 434 -13.30 4.27 -10.32
N THR A 435 -13.18 4.58 -9.03
CA THR A 435 -13.60 5.88 -8.46
C THR A 435 -12.40 6.67 -7.90
N VAL A 436 -12.47 8.00 -7.90
CA VAL A 436 -11.37 8.87 -7.46
C VAL A 436 -11.80 9.76 -6.30
N GLY A 437 -10.94 9.87 -5.28
CA GLY A 437 -11.19 10.70 -4.11
C GLY A 437 -12.15 10.08 -3.10
N LYS A 438 -12.80 10.91 -2.29
CA LYS A 438 -13.67 10.44 -1.21
C LYS A 438 -14.86 9.64 -1.78
N PRO A 439 -15.25 8.51 -1.13
CA PRO A 439 -14.83 8.08 0.21
C PRO A 439 -13.58 7.18 0.26
N ASN A 440 -12.87 6.96 -0.86
CA ASN A 440 -11.72 6.06 -0.88
C ASN A 440 -10.62 6.49 0.09
N TRP A 441 -9.96 5.49 0.67
CA TRP A 441 -8.82 5.62 1.59
C TRP A 441 -9.11 6.43 2.85
N CYS A 442 -10.37 6.80 3.10
CA CYS A 442 -10.73 7.69 4.19
C CYS A 442 -11.19 6.96 5.44
N PHE A 443 -11.56 5.69 5.38
CA PHE A 443 -12.02 4.96 6.55
C PHE A 443 -10.95 4.91 7.65
N LYS A 444 -11.37 5.19 8.89
CA LYS A 444 -10.56 4.95 10.09
C LYS A 444 -11.41 4.59 11.30
N LEU A 445 -10.79 3.91 12.24
CA LEU A 445 -11.37 3.56 13.53
C LEU A 445 -11.43 4.80 14.43
N ARG A 446 -12.49 4.90 15.23
CA ARG A 446 -12.71 5.99 16.17
C ARG A 446 -11.71 5.97 17.33
N ASP A 447 -11.55 4.81 17.96
CA ASP A 447 -10.71 4.57 19.14
C ASP A 447 -10.35 3.07 19.22
N MET A 448 -9.59 2.65 20.23
CA MET A 448 -9.18 1.24 20.39
C MET A 448 -10.23 0.35 21.08
N SER A 449 -11.44 0.85 21.38
CA SER A 449 -12.47 0.09 22.13
C SER A 449 -12.97 -1.15 21.38
N TRP A 450 -12.80 -1.20 20.06
CA TRP A 450 -13.11 -2.36 19.23
C TRP A 450 -12.34 -3.62 19.65
N GLN A 451 -11.17 -3.49 20.30
CA GLN A 451 -10.38 -4.63 20.77
C GLN A 451 -11.17 -5.52 21.74
N LYS A 452 -12.10 -4.95 22.51
CA LYS A 452 -12.94 -5.71 23.46
C LYS A 452 -13.96 -6.61 22.76
N LYS A 453 -14.26 -6.34 21.47
CA LYS A 453 -15.22 -7.09 20.66
C LYS A 453 -14.62 -8.32 20.00
N ILE A 454 -13.29 -8.43 19.91
CA ILE A 454 -12.60 -9.57 19.29
C ILE A 454 -11.64 -10.15 20.32
N LYS A 455 -12.02 -11.26 20.96
CA LYS A 455 -11.36 -11.71 22.20
C LYS A 455 -10.23 -12.72 22.08
N CYS A 456 -10.01 -13.38 20.94
CA CYS A 456 -8.78 -14.15 20.58
C CYS A 456 -9.09 -15.10 19.42
N GLY A 457 -8.17 -15.25 18.45
CA GLY A 457 -7.88 -16.47 17.66
C GLY A 457 -9.05 -17.29 17.10
N TYR A 458 -10.20 -16.65 16.88
CA TYR A 458 -11.53 -17.23 16.69
C TYR A 458 -11.99 -18.17 17.84
N ASN A 459 -12.76 -17.62 18.78
CA ASN A 459 -13.64 -18.37 19.66
C ASN A 459 -15.06 -17.81 19.49
N LYS A 460 -16.03 -18.69 19.19
CA LYS A 460 -17.46 -18.40 19.07
C LYS A 460 -17.90 -17.38 20.13
N ILE A 461 -18.38 -16.22 19.69
CA ILE A 461 -19.21 -15.34 20.54
C ILE A 461 -20.63 -15.90 20.52
#